data_AF-A0A640UZJ3-F1
#
_entry.id   AF-A0A640UZJ3-F1
#
_cell.length_a   1.000
_cell.length_b   1.000
_cell.length_c   1.000
_cell.angle_alpha   90.00
_cell.angle_beta   90.00
_cell.angle_gamma   90.00
#
_symmetry.space_group_name_H-M   'P 1'
#
loop_
_entity.id
_entity.type
_entity.pdbx_description
1 polymer ?
#
loop_
_entity_poly.entity_id
_entity_poly.type
_entity_poly.pdbx_seq_one_letter_code
_entity_poly.pdbx_strand_id
1 'polypeptide(L)'
;MRDQELAEPTEEQFQRSREQLAGHFAAWPEPVREPLVERHLATWRVASRENQNLYDEVAEEFRRAPSTPGVPLIVLSAMGHDATQAHLWPEEVLHEINEGKRALHAELAAETPLGEHRVLDDAGHGWLHEERPDAVLQAFNDLLGRVR
;
A
#
# COMPACT_ATOMS: atom_id res chain seq x y z
N MET A 1 20.09 -4.84 5.45
CA MET A 1 20.99 -3.73 5.03
C MET A 1 20.97 -2.71 6.16
N ARG A 2 21.78 -2.89 7.21
CA ARG A 2 21.48 -2.40 8.57
C ARG A 2 21.92 -0.98 8.90
N ASP A 3 22.67 -0.30 8.02
CA ASP A 3 23.14 1.07 8.25
C ASP A 3 23.20 1.85 6.92
N GLN A 4 22.06 2.04 6.25
CA GLN A 4 21.95 3.14 5.30
C GLN A 4 21.42 4.34 6.07
N GLU A 5 22.31 5.30 6.33
CA GLU A 5 21.92 6.61 6.83
C GLU A 5 20.92 7.20 5.83
N LEU A 6 19.68 7.44 6.28
CA LEU A 6 18.63 7.97 5.42
C LEU A 6 19.09 9.34 4.93
N ALA A 7 19.28 9.47 3.62
CA ALA A 7 19.60 10.77 3.03
C ALA A 7 18.48 11.75 3.38
N GLU A 8 18.87 12.90 3.94
CA GLU A 8 17.92 13.96 4.26
C GLU A 8 17.29 14.49 2.96
N PRO A 9 15.93 14.53 2.86
CA PRO A 9 15.28 15.07 1.69
C PRO A 9 15.60 16.56 1.53
N THR A 10 15.76 17.01 0.29
CA THR A 10 15.90 18.42 -0.03
C THR A 10 14.57 19.16 0.21
N GLU A 11 14.63 20.48 0.38
CA GLU A 11 13.43 21.32 0.45
C GLU A 11 12.51 21.11 -0.77
N GLU A 12 13.11 20.94 -1.96
CA GLU A 12 12.36 20.67 -3.19
C GLU A 12 11.63 19.31 -3.14
N GLN A 13 12.23 18.28 -2.54
CA GLN A 13 11.58 17.00 -2.32
C GLN A 13 10.44 17.12 -1.31
N PHE A 14 10.60 17.91 -0.25
CA PHE A 14 9.51 18.18 0.71
C PHE A 14 8.33 18.91 0.05
N GLN A 15 8.59 19.92 -0.78
CA GLN A 15 7.51 20.63 -1.46
C GLN A 15 6.79 19.74 -2.47
N ARG A 16 7.53 18.93 -3.25
CA ARG A 16 6.91 17.95 -4.15
C ARG A 16 6.04 16.94 -3.40
N SER A 17 6.53 16.40 -2.28
CA SER A 17 5.75 15.48 -1.44
C SER A 17 4.50 16.16 -0.86
N ARG A 18 4.60 17.42 -0.45
CA ARG A 18 3.46 18.21 0.03
C ARG A 18 2.37 18.35 -1.03
N GLU A 19 2.74 18.74 -2.25
CA GLU A 19 1.80 18.89 -3.37
C GLU A 19 1.11 17.56 -3.71
N GLN A 20 1.88 16.47 -3.75
CA GLN A 20 1.34 15.12 -3.99
C GLN A 20 0.35 14.72 -2.89
N LEU A 21 0.71 14.84 -1.62
CA LEU A 21 -0.17 14.49 -0.50
C LEU A 21 -1.43 15.38 -0.47
N ALA A 22 -1.31 16.68 -0.76
CA ALA A 22 -2.46 17.57 -0.83
C ALA A 22 -3.42 17.19 -1.97
N GLY A 23 -2.87 16.74 -3.11
CA GLY A 23 -3.64 16.18 -4.22
C GLY A 23 -4.34 14.87 -3.84
N HIS A 24 -3.63 13.94 -3.20
CA HIS A 24 -4.21 12.68 -2.72
C HIS A 24 -5.35 12.90 -1.74
N PHE A 25 -5.19 13.82 -0.79
CA PHE A 25 -6.21 14.13 0.22
C PHE A 25 -7.23 15.18 -0.25
N ALA A 26 -7.36 15.46 -1.55
CA ALA A 26 -8.22 16.52 -2.05
C ALA A 26 -9.72 16.35 -1.72
N ALA A 27 -10.17 15.11 -1.46
CA ALA A 27 -11.54 14.83 -1.04
C ALA A 27 -11.81 15.20 0.43
N TRP A 28 -10.77 15.39 1.25
CA TRP A 28 -10.91 15.74 2.66
C TRP A 28 -11.21 17.24 2.83
N PRO A 29 -12.01 17.61 3.85
CA PRO A 29 -12.21 19.02 4.20
C PRO A 29 -10.90 19.71 4.53
N GLU A 30 -10.78 20.99 4.15
CA GLU A 30 -9.54 21.76 4.36
C GLU A 30 -9.01 21.73 5.80
N PRO A 31 -9.85 21.86 6.85
CA PRO A 31 -9.38 21.79 8.24
C PRO A 31 -8.76 20.43 8.64
N VAL A 32 -8.93 19.39 7.83
CA VAL A 32 -8.38 18.04 8.05
C VAL A 32 -7.22 17.77 7.10
N ARG A 33 -7.36 18.16 5.83
CA ARG A 33 -6.38 17.91 4.76
C ARG A 33 -5.00 18.44 5.12
N GLU A 34 -4.88 19.72 5.48
CA GLU A 34 -3.57 20.32 5.74
C GLU A 34 -2.87 19.70 6.97
N PRO A 35 -3.53 19.53 8.14
CA PRO A 35 -2.95 18.79 9.25
C PRO A 35 -2.52 17.36 8.90
N LEU A 36 -3.25 16.68 8.02
CA LEU A 36 -2.91 15.33 7.58
C LEU A 36 -1.64 15.32 6.72
N VAL A 37 -1.51 16.26 5.78
CA VAL A 37 -0.29 16.44 4.97
C VAL A 37 0.91 16.75 5.87
N GLU A 38 0.78 17.74 6.77
CA GLU A 38 1.85 18.10 7.70
C GLU A 38 2.30 16.92 8.56
N ARG A 39 1.35 16.09 9.01
CA ARG A 39 1.67 14.94 9.84
C ARG A 39 2.52 13.93 9.08
N HIS A 40 2.15 13.58 7.85
CA HIS A 40 2.92 12.65 7.02
C HIS A 40 4.34 13.18 6.76
N LEU A 41 4.46 14.47 6.43
CA LEU A 41 5.77 15.11 6.24
C LEU A 41 6.58 15.16 7.53
N ALA A 42 5.96 15.33 8.71
CA ALA A 42 6.68 15.35 9.98
C ALA A 42 7.14 13.95 10.42
N THR A 43 6.43 12.89 10.03
CA THR A 43 6.71 11.51 10.47
C THR A 43 7.49 10.67 9.47
N TRP A 44 7.98 11.24 8.36
CA TRP A 44 8.67 10.48 7.31
C TRP A 44 9.83 9.62 7.84
N ARG A 45 10.63 10.13 8.79
CA ARG A 45 11.76 9.36 9.38
C ARG A 45 11.28 8.14 10.14
N VAL A 46 10.14 8.24 10.81
CA VAL A 46 9.55 7.13 11.56
C VAL A 46 9.09 6.06 10.56
N ALA A 47 8.33 6.45 9.54
CA ALA A 47 7.90 5.54 8.48
C ALA A 47 9.10 4.84 7.79
N SER A 48 10.17 5.60 7.49
CA SER A 48 11.38 5.02 6.91
C SER A 48 12.08 4.01 7.83
N ARG A 49 12.13 4.27 9.14
CA ARG A 49 12.71 3.33 10.12
C ARG A 49 11.84 2.08 10.29
N GLU A 50 10.53 2.24 10.35
CA GLU A 50 9.59 1.11 10.42
C GLU A 50 9.73 0.19 9.20
N ASN A 51 9.97 0.75 8.02
CA ASN A 51 10.22 -0.06 6.81
C ASN A 51 11.54 -0.84 6.80
N GLN A 52 12.51 -0.53 7.69
CA GLN A 52 13.83 -1.18 7.67
C GLN A 52 13.76 -2.65 8.09
N ASN A 53 12.78 -3.04 8.92
CA ASN A 53 12.68 -4.41 9.44
C ASN A 53 11.78 -5.33 8.58
N LEU A 54 11.23 -4.80 7.48
CA LEU A 54 10.25 -5.52 6.65
C LEU A 54 10.85 -6.79 6.01
N TYR A 55 12.06 -6.69 5.46
CA TYR A 55 12.66 -7.77 4.66
C TYR A 55 13.48 -8.78 5.47
N ASP A 56 13.85 -8.44 6.70
CA ASP A 56 14.55 -9.35 7.61
C ASP A 56 13.63 -9.85 8.72
N GLU A 57 13.28 -9.05 9.71
CA GLU A 57 12.52 -9.47 10.89
C GLU A 57 11.11 -9.93 10.50
N VAL A 58 10.33 -9.05 9.86
CA VAL A 58 8.94 -9.35 9.48
C VAL A 58 8.91 -10.52 8.49
N ALA A 59 9.77 -10.50 7.47
CA ALA A 59 9.83 -11.61 6.52
C ALA A 59 10.24 -12.94 7.16
N GLU A 60 11.16 -12.96 8.13
CA GLU A 60 11.49 -14.17 8.89
C GLU A 60 10.33 -14.66 9.75
N GLU A 61 9.55 -13.75 10.35
CA GLU A 61 8.32 -14.10 11.07
C GLU A 61 7.33 -14.81 10.14
N PHE A 62 7.07 -14.24 8.95
CA PHE A 62 6.19 -14.87 7.96
C PHE A 62 6.70 -16.22 7.47
N ARG A 63 8.02 -16.38 7.24
CA ARG A 63 8.60 -17.68 6.84
C ARG A 63 8.43 -18.77 7.90
N ARG A 64 8.30 -18.39 9.19
CA ARG A 64 8.11 -19.31 10.32
C ARG A 64 6.66 -19.44 10.76
N ALA A 65 5.76 -18.65 10.18
CA ALA A 65 4.35 -18.68 10.52
C ALA A 65 3.75 -20.05 10.16
N PRO A 66 2.77 -20.54 10.94
CA PRO A 66 1.98 -21.70 10.52
C PRO A 66 1.23 -21.39 9.22
N SER A 67 0.71 -22.42 8.57
CA SER A 67 -0.11 -22.25 7.37
C SER A 67 -1.28 -21.30 7.63
N THR A 68 -1.62 -20.49 6.63
CA THR A 68 -2.73 -19.53 6.69
C THR A 68 -4.01 -20.21 7.17
N PRO A 69 -4.68 -19.68 8.20
CA PRO A 69 -5.91 -20.27 8.71
C PRO A 69 -6.99 -20.25 7.62
N GLY A 70 -7.85 -21.27 7.59
CA GLY A 70 -8.96 -21.39 6.63
C GLY A 70 -10.11 -20.41 6.92
N VAL A 71 -9.81 -19.13 7.02
CA VAL A 71 -10.76 -18.04 7.22
C VAL A 71 -11.12 -17.40 5.86
N PRO A 72 -12.27 -16.74 5.75
CA PRO A 72 -12.56 -15.89 4.60
C PRO A 72 -11.46 -14.84 4.40
N LEU A 73 -10.99 -14.69 3.17
CA LEU A 73 -9.95 -13.73 2.80
C LEU A 73 -10.36 -13.03 1.49
N ILE A 74 -10.20 -11.71 1.43
CA ILE A 74 -10.36 -10.95 0.19
C ILE A 74 -9.08 -10.14 -0.01
N VAL A 75 -8.37 -10.42 -1.11
CA VAL A 75 -7.15 -9.71 -1.49
C VAL A 75 -7.49 -8.70 -2.59
N LEU A 76 -7.23 -7.42 -2.32
CA LEU A 76 -7.37 -6.35 -3.32
C LEU A 76 -6.00 -6.06 -3.96
N SER A 77 -5.92 -6.14 -5.28
CA SER A 77 -4.74 -5.73 -6.06
C SER A 77 -5.01 -4.43 -6.79
N ALA A 78 -4.41 -3.34 -6.32
CA ALA A 78 -4.37 -2.08 -7.04
C ALA A 78 -3.37 -2.18 -8.20
N MET A 79 -3.84 -2.09 -9.45
CA MET A 79 -3.08 -2.26 -10.69
C MET A 79 -3.12 -1.01 -11.58
N GLY A 80 -3.78 0.05 -11.12
CA GLY A 80 -3.77 1.35 -11.77
C GLY A 80 -2.45 2.09 -11.60
N HIS A 81 -2.43 3.32 -12.11
CA HIS A 81 -1.25 4.17 -12.01
C HIS A 81 -0.95 4.53 -10.55
N ASP A 82 0.23 4.14 -10.08
CA ASP A 82 0.69 4.50 -8.75
C ASP A 82 1.65 5.70 -8.82
N ALA A 83 1.12 6.90 -8.53
CA ALA A 83 1.92 8.13 -8.52
C ALA A 83 3.09 8.09 -7.53
N THR A 84 2.99 7.28 -6.47
CA THR A 84 4.05 7.11 -5.47
C THR A 84 5.24 6.29 -5.97
N GLN A 85 5.03 5.45 -7.00
CA GLN A 85 6.07 4.59 -7.57
C GLN A 85 6.48 4.97 -8.99
N ALA A 86 5.61 5.64 -9.74
CA ALA A 86 5.82 5.92 -11.16
C ALA A 86 7.09 6.71 -11.47
N HIS A 87 7.57 7.52 -10.52
CA HIS A 87 8.78 8.32 -10.68
C HIS A 87 10.07 7.58 -10.29
N LEU A 88 9.96 6.37 -9.73
CA LEU A 88 11.10 5.59 -9.22
C LEU A 88 11.67 4.63 -10.26
N TRP A 89 10.86 4.17 -11.21
CA TRP A 89 11.20 3.08 -12.12
C TRP A 89 10.72 3.36 -13.55
N PRO A 90 11.41 2.82 -14.58
CA PRO A 90 10.90 2.81 -15.96
C PRO A 90 9.54 2.10 -16.07
N GLU A 91 8.75 2.43 -17.09
CA GLU A 91 7.41 1.87 -17.31
C GLU A 91 7.43 0.35 -17.45
N GLU A 92 8.41 -0.21 -18.15
CA GLU A 92 8.56 -1.65 -18.33
C GLU A 92 8.81 -2.37 -17.00
N VAL A 93 9.62 -1.76 -16.12
CA VAL A 93 9.91 -2.30 -14.79
C VAL A 93 8.66 -2.21 -13.90
N LEU A 94 7.91 -1.11 -13.97
CA LEU A 94 6.63 -0.97 -13.25
C LEU A 94 5.62 -2.01 -13.71
N HIS A 95 5.58 -2.32 -15.01
CA HIS A 95 4.74 -3.38 -15.55
C HIS A 95 5.12 -4.75 -15.00
N GLU A 96 6.42 -5.10 -14.99
CA GLU A 96 6.91 -6.35 -14.40
C GLU A 96 6.60 -6.45 -12.90
N ILE A 97 6.79 -5.37 -12.15
CA ILE A 97 6.43 -5.28 -10.72
C ILE A 97 4.93 -5.54 -10.55
N ASN A 98 4.10 -4.92 -11.39
CA ASN A 98 2.65 -5.08 -11.34
C ASN A 98 2.22 -6.51 -11.63
N GLU A 99 2.78 -7.15 -12.66
CA GLU A 99 2.47 -8.56 -12.96
C GLU A 99 2.93 -9.50 -11.83
N GLY A 100 4.11 -9.28 -11.25
CA GLY A 100 4.59 -10.01 -10.08
C GLY A 100 3.66 -9.85 -8.87
N LYS A 101 3.24 -8.61 -8.57
CA LYS A 101 2.27 -8.29 -7.52
C LYS A 101 0.93 -8.99 -7.76
N ARG A 102 0.43 -8.99 -9.01
CA ARG A 102 -0.83 -9.63 -9.37
C ARG A 102 -0.78 -11.14 -9.12
N ALA A 103 0.29 -11.79 -9.57
CA ALA A 103 0.51 -13.22 -9.35
C ALA A 103 0.61 -13.55 -7.85
N LEU A 104 1.42 -12.80 -7.10
CA LEU A 104 1.59 -12.99 -5.66
C LEU A 104 0.27 -12.83 -4.89
N HIS A 105 -0.53 -11.82 -5.23
CA HIS A 105 -1.83 -11.60 -4.58
C HIS A 105 -2.85 -12.70 -4.93
N ALA A 106 -2.79 -13.24 -6.15
CA ALA A 106 -3.62 -14.39 -6.53
C ALA A 106 -3.23 -15.65 -5.76
N GLU A 107 -1.92 -15.89 -5.59
CA GLU A 107 -1.40 -17.00 -4.76
C GLU A 107 -1.86 -16.85 -3.30
N LEU A 108 -1.74 -15.65 -2.72
CA LEU A 108 -2.21 -15.36 -1.38
C LEU A 108 -3.72 -15.64 -1.21
N ALA A 109 -4.54 -15.21 -2.17
CA ALA A 109 -5.96 -15.52 -2.15
C ALA A 109 -6.24 -17.03 -2.25
N ALA A 110 -5.39 -17.79 -2.96
CA ALA A 110 -5.53 -19.23 -3.11
C ALA A 110 -5.07 -20.04 -1.88
N GLU A 111 -4.42 -19.42 -0.88
CA GLU A 111 -3.99 -20.12 0.35
C GLU A 111 -5.16 -20.62 1.21
N THR A 112 -6.35 -20.08 1.00
CA THR A 112 -7.59 -20.51 1.68
C THR A 112 -8.68 -20.80 0.66
N PRO A 113 -9.46 -21.88 0.82
CA PRO A 113 -10.57 -22.19 -0.08
C PRO A 113 -11.69 -21.14 -0.05
N LEU A 114 -11.68 -20.24 0.95
CA LEU A 114 -12.63 -19.13 1.11
C LEU A 114 -12.05 -17.80 0.63
N GLY A 115 -10.93 -17.85 -0.10
CA GLY A 115 -10.21 -16.69 -0.59
C GLY A 115 -10.78 -16.15 -1.89
N GLU A 116 -10.69 -14.85 -2.07
CA GLU A 116 -11.08 -14.14 -3.28
C GLU A 116 -10.03 -13.11 -3.65
N HIS A 117 -9.68 -13.04 -4.92
CA HIS A 117 -8.79 -12.03 -5.47
C HIS A 117 -9.59 -11.05 -6.33
N ARG A 118 -9.50 -9.75 -6.01
CA ARG A 118 -10.11 -8.66 -6.79
C ARG A 118 -9.04 -7.74 -7.31
N VAL A 119 -9.09 -7.44 -8.60
CA VAL A 119 -8.16 -6.52 -9.24
C VAL A 119 -8.86 -5.17 -9.48
N LEU A 120 -8.15 -4.09 -9.17
CA LEU A 120 -8.60 -2.71 -9.32
C LEU A 120 -7.65 -1.99 -10.27
N ASP A 121 -8.06 -1.77 -11.51
CA ASP A 121 -7.22 -1.18 -12.56
C ASP A 121 -7.17 0.37 -12.50
N ASP A 122 -7.88 0.97 -11.56
CA ASP A 122 -8.08 2.43 -11.41
C ASP A 122 -7.58 2.99 -10.06
N ALA A 123 -6.67 2.26 -9.40
CA ALA A 123 -6.04 2.69 -8.14
C ALA A 123 -4.55 2.32 -8.07
N GLY A 124 -3.75 3.17 -7.44
CA GLY A 124 -2.36 2.96 -7.06
C GLY A 124 -2.21 2.15 -5.77
N HIS A 125 -1.00 1.63 -5.51
CA HIS A 125 -0.75 0.72 -4.39
C HIS A 125 -0.68 1.45 -3.05
N GLY A 126 -0.02 2.61 -2.99
CA GLY A 126 0.26 3.30 -1.72
C GLY A 126 -0.97 3.80 -0.95
N TRP A 127 -2.06 4.12 -1.65
CA TRP A 127 -3.20 4.85 -1.07
C TRP A 127 -4.57 4.26 -1.47
N LEU A 128 -4.63 2.93 -1.66
CA LEU A 128 -5.84 2.27 -2.15
C LEU A 128 -7.13 2.62 -1.38
N HIS A 129 -7.03 2.83 -0.06
CA HIS A 129 -8.15 3.20 0.80
C HIS A 129 -8.65 4.64 0.59
N GLU A 130 -7.81 5.54 0.09
CA GLU A 130 -8.18 6.91 -0.26
C GLU A 130 -8.69 7.00 -1.70
N GLU A 131 -8.09 6.23 -2.62
CA GLU A 131 -8.41 6.28 -4.05
C GLU A 131 -9.67 5.47 -4.41
N ARG A 132 -9.86 4.31 -3.77
CA ARG A 132 -11.03 3.44 -3.95
C ARG A 132 -11.64 3.02 -2.61
N PRO A 133 -12.09 4.00 -1.78
CA PRO A 133 -12.73 3.70 -0.51
C PRO A 133 -13.98 2.82 -0.69
N ASP A 134 -14.69 2.96 -1.81
CA ASP A 134 -15.85 2.16 -2.17
C ASP A 134 -15.48 0.67 -2.32
N ALA A 135 -14.40 0.34 -3.04
CA ALA A 135 -13.95 -1.03 -3.23
C ALA A 135 -13.47 -1.65 -1.91
N VAL A 136 -12.77 -0.87 -1.08
CA VAL A 136 -12.33 -1.30 0.26
C VAL A 136 -13.53 -1.56 1.17
N LEU A 137 -14.50 -0.64 1.22
CA LEU A 137 -15.71 -0.80 2.03
C LEU A 137 -16.58 -1.97 1.54
N GLN A 138 -16.68 -2.18 0.24
CA GLN A 138 -17.38 -3.33 -0.32
C GLN A 138 -16.71 -4.64 0.11
N ALA A 139 -15.39 -4.75 -0.05
CA ALA A 139 -14.64 -5.93 0.39
C ALA A 139 -14.79 -6.19 1.89
N PHE A 140 -14.75 -5.14 2.70
CA PHE A 140 -14.97 -5.26 4.14
C PHE A 140 -16.39 -5.77 4.48
N ASN A 141 -17.43 -5.21 3.85
CA ASN A 141 -18.81 -5.64 4.07
C ASN A 141 -19.05 -7.08 3.59
N ASP A 142 -18.48 -7.46 2.45
CA ASP A 142 -18.55 -8.83 1.95
C ASP A 142 -17.86 -9.81 2.90
N LEU A 143 -16.71 -9.42 3.46
CA LEU A 143 -16.00 -10.21 4.46
C LEU A 143 -16.85 -10.40 5.72
N LEU A 144 -17.44 -9.32 6.25
CA LEU A 144 -18.35 -9.40 7.40
C LEU A 144 -19.57 -10.28 7.12
N GLY A 145 -20.06 -10.29 5.89
CA GLY A 145 -21.15 -11.18 5.45
C GLY A 145 -20.78 -12.67 5.45
N ARG A 146 -19.49 -13.01 5.38
CA ARG A 146 -18.99 -14.41 5.40
C ARG A 146 -18.66 -14.95 6.77
N VAL A 147 -18.46 -14.06 7.75
CA VAL A 147 -18.06 -14.41 9.13
C VAL A 147 -19.27 -14.46 10.07
N ARG A 148 -20.42 -13.95 9.64
CA ARG A 148 -21.71 -14.05 10.35
C ARG A 148 -22.42 -15.36 10.01
#